data_AF-Q1ITL3-F1
#
_entry.id   AF-Q1ITL3-F1
#
_cell.length_a   1.000
_cell.length_b   1.000
_cell.length_c   1.000
_cell.angle_alpha   90.00
_cell.angle_beta   90.00
_cell.angle_gamma   90.00
#
_symmetry.space_group_name_H-M   'P 1'
#
loop_
_entity.id
_entity.type
_entity.pdbx_description
1 polymer ?
#
loop_
_entity_poly.entity_id
_entity_poly.type
_entity_poly.pdbx_seq_one_letter_code
_entity_poly.pdbx_strand_id
1 'polypeptide(L)'
;MPALCFGPNCHENCGKMSTVPDRERDASTSVLDPETTHEGGADTCGPHIRCPLCRRKPREHSRWCCTCKHVWNTFDTGGVCPACLTHWSEPQCLTCRQWSAHSAWYAER
;
A
#
# COMPACT_ATOMS: atom_id res chain seq x y z
N MET A 1 14.08 6.40 14.41
CA MET A 1 12.69 6.28 13.90
C MET A 1 12.17 4.93 14.37
N PRO A 2 11.25 4.80 15.36
CA PRO A 2 10.72 3.48 15.68
C PRO A 2 9.84 3.05 14.51
N ALA A 3 10.32 2.05 13.76
CA ALA A 3 9.56 1.38 12.73
C ALA A 3 8.27 0.86 13.37
N LEU A 4 7.16 1.54 13.12
CA LEU A 4 5.84 1.01 13.44
C LEU A 4 5.75 -0.32 12.71
N CYS A 5 5.72 -1.44 13.45
CA CYS A 5 5.87 -2.75 12.85
C CYS A 5 4.58 -3.17 12.13
N PHE A 6 4.46 -2.74 10.88
CA PHE A 6 3.56 -3.30 9.89
C PHE A 6 4.15 -4.59 9.29
N GLY A 7 4.07 -5.66 10.06
CA GLY A 7 4.57 -6.99 9.71
C GLY A 7 3.51 -8.08 9.89
N PRO A 8 3.82 -9.34 9.52
CA PRO A 8 2.93 -10.49 9.74
C PRO A 8 2.77 -10.86 11.23
N ASN A 9 3.53 -10.22 12.14
CA ASN A 9 3.48 -10.46 13.58
C ASN A 9 3.25 -9.14 14.33
N CYS A 10 2.01 -8.89 14.72
CA CYS A 10 1.57 -7.69 15.46
C CYS A 10 2.01 -7.66 16.93
N HIS A 11 2.51 -8.77 17.48
CA HIS A 11 2.57 -8.92 18.93
C HIS A 11 3.74 -8.16 19.59
N GLU A 12 4.76 -7.71 18.83
CA GLU A 12 6.05 -7.36 19.46
C GLU A 12 6.58 -5.94 19.23
N ASN A 13 5.92 -5.04 18.49
CA ASN A 13 6.44 -3.66 18.43
C ASN A 13 5.43 -2.60 17.94
N CYS A 14 4.71 -1.98 18.87
CA CYS A 14 3.86 -0.83 18.61
C CYS A 14 4.45 0.41 19.30
N GLY A 15 5.17 1.24 18.56
CA GLY A 15 5.86 2.43 19.09
C GLY A 15 5.43 3.74 18.43
N LYS A 16 4.41 4.38 19.03
CA LYS A 16 4.15 5.84 19.15
C LYS A 16 4.26 6.71 17.87
N MET A 17 3.10 7.20 17.39
CA MET A 17 3.01 8.25 16.36
C MET A 17 3.19 9.65 16.96
N SER A 18 3.81 10.56 16.21
CA SER A 18 3.70 12.00 16.41
C SER A 18 2.99 12.61 15.20
N THR A 19 1.98 13.40 15.52
CA THR A 19 1.10 14.20 14.68
C THR A 19 1.86 15.10 13.71
N VAL A 20 1.44 15.16 12.45
CA VAL A 20 1.79 16.26 11.53
C VAL A 20 0.53 17.04 11.14
N PRO A 21 0.58 18.38 11.06
CA PRO A 21 -0.58 19.22 10.79
C PRO A 21 -0.88 19.41 9.30
N ASP A 22 -2.14 19.78 9.08
CA ASP A 22 -2.87 20.08 7.85
C ASP A 22 -2.19 21.12 6.94
N ARG A 23 -2.23 20.87 5.63
CA ARG A 23 -1.97 21.89 4.60
C ARG A 23 -2.92 21.71 3.41
N GLU A 24 -4.04 22.43 3.50
CA GLU A 24 -4.58 23.41 2.54
C GLU A 24 -4.58 23.01 1.06
N ARG A 25 -5.81 22.91 0.56
CA ARG A 25 -6.28 22.42 -0.73
C ARG A 25 -6.49 23.60 -1.69
N ASP A 26 -5.78 23.61 -2.81
CA ASP A 26 -6.07 24.53 -3.91
C ASP A 26 -6.58 23.80 -5.16
N ALA A 27 -7.58 24.42 -5.75
CA ALA A 27 -8.43 23.90 -6.80
C ALA A 27 -7.80 24.10 -8.18
N SER A 28 -7.89 23.08 -9.03
CA SER A 28 -7.86 23.34 -10.47
C SER A 28 -8.81 22.42 -11.20
N THR A 29 -9.94 23.03 -11.57
CA THR A 29 -10.93 22.52 -12.49
C THR A 29 -10.36 22.55 -13.90
N SER A 30 -10.51 21.48 -14.67
CA SER A 30 -10.49 21.54 -16.13
C SER A 30 -11.25 20.34 -16.69
N VAL A 31 -12.34 20.69 -17.36
CA VAL A 31 -13.22 19.91 -18.23
C VAL A 31 -12.47 19.25 -19.38
N LEU A 32 -12.89 18.04 -19.82
CA LEU A 32 -12.94 17.55 -21.22
C LEU A 32 -13.94 16.36 -21.32
N ASP A 33 -14.82 16.40 -22.33
CA ASP A 33 -15.96 15.51 -22.67
C ASP A 33 -15.52 14.22 -23.45
N PRO A 34 -16.36 13.17 -23.59
CA PRO A 34 -15.98 11.78 -23.79
C PRO A 34 -16.02 11.31 -25.25
N GLU A 35 -15.32 10.21 -25.52
CA GLU A 35 -15.80 9.02 -26.24
C GLU A 35 -14.59 8.19 -26.65
N THR A 36 -14.43 6.99 -26.08
CA THR A 36 -13.65 5.94 -26.74
C THR A 36 -14.18 4.59 -26.28
N THR A 37 -15.09 4.03 -27.07
CA THR A 37 -15.31 2.58 -27.10
C THR A 37 -14.01 1.93 -27.58
N HIS A 38 -13.34 1.18 -26.71
CA HIS A 38 -12.29 0.25 -27.11
C HIS A 38 -12.53 -1.10 -26.43
N GLU A 39 -13.17 -1.98 -27.21
CA GLU A 39 -13.15 -3.43 -27.04
C GLU A 39 -11.68 -3.89 -27.03
N GLY A 40 -11.20 -4.45 -25.92
CA GLY A 40 -9.78 -4.76 -25.77
C GLY A 40 -9.50 -5.81 -24.71
N GLY A 41 -9.33 -7.05 -25.16
CA GLY A 41 -8.34 -8.00 -24.63
C GLY A 41 -8.42 -8.31 -23.15
N ALA A 42 -9.06 -9.44 -22.84
CA ALA A 42 -8.78 -10.22 -21.66
C ALA A 42 -7.24 -10.34 -21.45
N ASP A 43 -6.65 -10.28 -20.25
CA ASP A 43 -7.22 -10.22 -18.90
C ASP A 43 -6.07 -10.38 -17.87
N THR A 44 -5.17 -9.41 -17.72
CA THR A 44 -4.46 -9.24 -16.42
C THR A 44 -3.82 -7.86 -16.30
N CYS A 45 -4.61 -6.79 -16.45
CA CYS A 45 -4.15 -5.43 -16.14
C CYS A 45 -4.25 -5.13 -14.63
N GLY A 46 -3.86 -6.09 -13.79
CA GLY A 46 -3.67 -5.83 -12.37
C GLY A 46 -2.33 -5.11 -12.19
N PRO A 47 -2.19 -4.15 -11.25
CA PRO A 47 -0.91 -3.50 -10.98
C PRO A 47 0.15 -4.57 -10.70
N HIS A 48 1.30 -4.48 -11.38
CA HIS A 48 2.42 -5.40 -11.21
C HIS A 48 3.12 -5.13 -9.89
N ILE A 49 2.53 -5.64 -8.81
CA ILE A 49 3.06 -5.50 -7.46
C ILE A 49 4.15 -6.54 -7.23
N ARG A 50 5.39 -6.10 -6.97
CA ARG A 50 6.52 -6.99 -6.64
C ARG A 50 7.42 -6.32 -5.61
N CYS A 51 8.03 -7.10 -4.72
CA CYS A 51 9.01 -6.57 -3.80
C CYS A 51 10.22 -6.01 -4.58
N PRO A 52 10.68 -4.77 -4.34
CA PRO A 52 11.81 -4.19 -5.07
C PRO A 52 13.14 -4.88 -4.75
N LEU A 53 13.24 -5.54 -3.60
CA LEU A 53 14.49 -6.19 -3.14
C LEU A 53 14.64 -7.62 -3.65
N CYS A 54 13.59 -8.44 -3.57
CA CYS A 54 13.65 -9.85 -3.97
C CYS A 54 12.80 -10.19 -5.20
N ARG A 55 12.11 -9.21 -5.78
CA ARG A 55 11.29 -9.31 -7.01
C ARG A 55 10.12 -10.30 -6.91
N ARG A 56 9.82 -10.80 -5.70
CA ARG A 56 8.71 -11.72 -5.44
C ARG A 56 7.38 -10.96 -5.36
N LYS A 57 6.36 -11.50 -6.02
CA LYS A 57 4.98 -10.99 -5.95
C LYS A 57 4.34 -11.43 -4.62
N PRO A 58 3.77 -10.52 -3.83
CA PRO A 58 2.94 -10.90 -2.69
C PRO A 58 1.71 -11.65 -3.21
N ARG A 59 1.34 -12.74 -2.53
CA ARG A 59 0.13 -13.50 -2.84
C ARG A 59 -1.11 -12.72 -2.38
N GLU A 60 -2.28 -13.03 -2.94
CA GLU A 60 -3.56 -12.43 -2.52
C GLU A 60 -3.84 -12.57 -1.01
N HIS A 61 -3.43 -13.70 -0.42
CA HIS A 61 -3.55 -14.00 1.01
C HIS A 61 -2.39 -13.46 1.85
N SER A 62 -1.53 -12.60 1.28
CA SER A 62 -0.54 -11.88 2.06
C SER A 62 -1.27 -10.91 2.97
N ARG A 63 -1.08 -11.07 4.28
CA ARG A 63 -1.72 -10.21 5.27
C ARG A 63 -0.68 -9.52 6.14
N TRP A 64 -0.91 -8.25 6.38
CA TRP A 64 -0.17 -7.41 7.31
C TRP A 64 -1.10 -6.99 8.43
N CYS A 65 -0.51 -6.74 9.60
CA CYS A 65 -1.28 -6.31 10.75
C CYS A 65 -0.98 -4.86 11.10
N CYS A 66 -2.04 -4.10 11.39
CA CYS A 66 -1.94 -2.74 11.89
C CYS A 66 -1.61 -2.80 13.38
N THR A 67 -1.12 -1.66 13.87
CA THR A 67 -1.14 -1.32 15.29
C THR A 67 -2.54 -1.36 15.93
N CYS A 68 -3.61 -1.13 15.16
CA CYS A 68 -5.00 -1.28 15.62
C CYS A 68 -5.49 -2.74 15.67
N LYS A 69 -4.59 -3.72 15.41
CA LYS A 69 -4.85 -5.18 15.34
C LYS A 69 -5.70 -5.63 14.16
N HIS A 70 -6.05 -4.73 13.23
CA HIS A 70 -6.69 -5.13 11.99
C HIS A 70 -5.69 -5.81 11.06
N VAL A 71 -6.09 -6.90 10.41
CA VAL A 71 -5.26 -7.71 9.53
C VAL A 71 -5.82 -7.63 8.11
N TRP A 72 -5.07 -7.09 7.17
CA TRP A 72 -5.53 -6.89 5.78
C TRP A 72 -4.38 -7.01 4.78
N ASN A 73 -4.72 -7.04 3.49
CA ASN A 73 -3.74 -6.94 2.43
C ASN A 73 -3.49 -5.47 2.11
N THR A 74 -2.26 -5.00 2.34
CA THR A 74 -1.85 -3.61 2.13
C THR A 74 -2.18 -3.10 0.73
N PHE A 75 -2.03 -3.98 -0.28
CA PHE A 75 -2.19 -3.60 -1.67
C PHE A 75 -3.65 -3.46 -2.11
N ASP A 76 -4.60 -3.97 -1.32
CA ASP A 76 -6.04 -3.83 -1.56
C ASP A 76 -6.49 -2.37 -1.36
N THR A 77 -5.96 -1.73 -0.32
CA THR A 77 -6.31 -0.36 0.08
C THR A 77 -5.18 0.64 -0.19
N GLY A 78 -4.15 0.25 -0.94
CA GLY A 78 -3.02 1.10 -1.29
C GLY A 78 -2.17 1.56 -0.09
N GLY A 79 -2.10 0.78 0.98
CA GLY A 79 -1.36 1.15 2.20
C GLY A 79 -2.23 1.67 3.34
N VAL A 80 -3.54 1.86 3.15
CA VAL A 80 -4.40 2.46 4.18
C VAL A 80 -5.14 1.40 4.99
N CYS A 81 -5.07 1.44 6.32
CA CYS A 81 -5.84 0.53 7.15
C CYS A 81 -7.35 0.84 7.06
N PRO A 82 -8.22 -0.11 6.69
CA PRO A 82 -9.67 0.15 6.60
C PRO A 82 -10.33 0.36 7.98
N ALA A 83 -9.70 -0.09 9.06
CA ALA A 83 -10.26 0.04 10.41
C ALA A 83 -9.91 1.36 11.10
N CYS A 84 -8.65 1.81 11.00
CA CYS A 84 -8.17 3.03 11.69
C CYS A 84 -7.67 4.12 10.75
N LEU A 85 -7.77 3.91 9.43
CA LEU A 85 -7.38 4.85 8.37
C LEU A 85 -5.91 5.29 8.42
N THR A 86 -5.07 4.55 9.15
CA THR A 86 -3.63 4.79 9.18
C THR A 86 -2.99 4.40 7.85
N HIS A 87 -2.27 5.33 7.24
CA HIS A 87 -1.53 5.09 6.01
C HIS A 87 -0.12 4.54 6.32
N TRP A 88 0.20 3.42 5.67
CA TRP A 88 1.44 2.70 5.79
C TRP A 88 2.25 2.84 4.51
N SER A 89 3.27 3.69 4.57
CA SER A 89 4.13 3.98 3.41
C SER A 89 5.18 2.91 3.12
N GLU A 90 5.41 1.96 4.03
CA GLU A 90 6.50 0.98 3.92
C GLU A 90 6.04 -0.42 4.36
N PRO A 91 5.48 -1.23 3.45
CA PRO A 91 5.16 -2.63 3.76
C PRO A 91 6.41 -3.50 3.89
N GLN A 92 6.39 -4.43 4.85
CA GLN A 92 7.41 -5.48 4.95
C GLN A 92 7.16 -6.60 3.92
N CYS A 93 8.21 -7.06 3.25
CA CYS A 93 8.12 -8.23 2.38
C CYS A 93 8.01 -9.53 3.18
N LEU A 94 6.99 -10.35 2.92
CA LEU A 94 6.81 -11.64 3.60
C LEU A 94 7.84 -12.71 3.17
N THR A 95 8.53 -12.53 2.05
CA THR A 95 9.56 -13.48 1.59
C THR A 95 10.95 -13.14 2.12
N CYS A 96 11.45 -11.93 1.87
CA CYS A 96 12.79 -11.53 2.32
C CYS A 96 12.80 -10.82 3.69
N ARG A 97 11.62 -10.55 4.28
CA ARG A 97 11.43 -9.85 5.58
C ARG A 97 12.01 -8.44 5.65
N GLN A 98 12.38 -7.87 4.49
CA GLN A 98 12.87 -6.51 4.37
C GLN A 98 11.74 -5.51 4.17
N TRP A 99 11.96 -4.29 4.64
CA TRP A 99 11.05 -3.16 4.47
C TRP A 99 11.34 -2.44 3.17
N SER A 100 10.31 -1.97 2.49
CA SER A 100 10.47 -1.20 1.26
C SER A 100 9.30 -0.24 1.09
N ALA A 101 9.56 0.95 0.55
CA ALA A 101 8.53 1.94 0.25
C ALA A 101 7.43 1.36 -0.62
N HIS A 102 6.16 1.55 -0.23
CA HIS A 102 4.97 1.02 -0.88
C HIS A 102 4.93 1.41 -2.37
N SER A 103 5.31 2.64 -2.70
CA SER A 103 5.45 3.12 -4.08
C SER A 103 6.43 2.27 -4.90
N ALA A 104 7.56 1.84 -4.31
CA ALA A 104 8.56 1.02 -5.00
C ALA A 104 8.10 -0.41 -5.28
N TRP A 105 6.94 -0.84 -4.75
CA TRP A 105 6.36 -2.14 -5.09
C TRP A 105 5.60 -2.12 -6.41
N TYR A 106 5.14 -0.95 -6.86
CA TYR A 106 4.49 -0.78 -8.14
C TYR A 106 5.58 -0.63 -9.20
N ALA A 107 5.87 -1.72 -9.92
CA ALA A 107 6.77 -1.64 -11.07
C ALA A 107 6.01 -1.00 -12.25
N GLU A 108 6.64 -0.02 -12.90
CA GLU A 108 6.16 0.51 -14.17
C GLU A 108 6.19 -0.62 -15.24
N ARG A 109 5.19 -0.62 -16.12
CA ARG A 109 4.91 -1.70 -17.07
C ARG A 109 5.98 -1.80 -18.16
#